data_AF-A0A1M4VAR0-F1
#
_entry.id   AF-A0A1M4VAR0-F1
#
_cell.length_a   1.000
_cell.length_b   1.000
_cell.length_c   1.000
_cell.angle_alpha   90.00
_cell.angle_beta   90.00
_cell.angle_gamma   90.00
#
_symmetry.space_group_name_H-M   'P 1'
#
loop_
_entity.id
_entity.type
_entity.pdbx_description
1 polymer ?
#
loop_
_entity_poly.entity_id
_entity_poly.type
_entity_poly.pdbx_seq_one_letter_code
_entity_poly.pdbx_strand_id
1 'polypeptide(L)' 'MADLFETFDAQLKDSQDPRVELEFFGGTIEIRLLSFEGVYKPQLVALAEPESS' A
#
# COMPACT_ATOMS: atom_id res chain seq x y z
N MET A 1 -4.86 11.43 -2.50
CA MET A 1 -4.99 10.26 -1.60
C MET A 1 -4.45 9.00 -2.25
N ALA A 2 -4.81 8.68 -3.51
CA ALA A 2 -4.19 7.57 -4.25
C ALA A 2 -2.65 7.67 -4.29
N ASP A 3 -2.12 8.84 -4.68
CA ASP A 3 -0.66 9.09 -4.78
C ASP A 3 0.08 8.90 -3.44
N LEU A 4 -0.58 9.19 -2.32
CA LEU A 4 -0.01 8.99 -0.99
C LEU A 4 0.17 7.50 -0.69
N PHE A 5 -0.85 6.68 -1.01
CA PHE A 5 -0.79 5.23 -0.81
C PHE A 5 0.19 4.56 -1.77
N GLU A 6 0.28 5.02 -3.02
CA GLU A 6 1.29 4.53 -3.97
C GLU A 6 2.71 4.83 -3.50
N THR A 7 2.94 6.04 -2.96
CA THR A 7 4.24 6.41 -2.39
C THR A 7 4.60 5.54 -1.20
N PHE A 8 3.64 5.29 -0.30
CA PHE A 8 3.86 4.38 0.83
C PHE A 8 4.11 2.94 0.37
N ASP A 9 3.39 2.44 -0.63
CA ASP A 9 3.61 1.10 -1.18
C ASP A 9 5.03 0.94 -1.77
N ALA A 10 5.50 1.94 -2.53
CA ALA A 10 6.86 1.95 -3.05
C ALA A 10 7.91 1.93 -1.93
N GLN A 11 7.76 2.80 -0.92
CA GLN A 11 8.68 2.88 0.22
C GLN A 11 8.68 1.59 1.06
N LEU A 12 7.51 0.99 1.28
CA LEU A 12 7.39 -0.29 1.99
C LEU A 12 8.10 -1.43 1.24
N LYS A 13 7.95 -1.49 -0.08
CA LYS A 13 8.63 -2.49 -0.93
C LYS A 13 10.15 -2.37 -0.84
N ASP A 14 10.65 -1.14 -0.72
CA ASP A 14 12.07 -0.85 -0.56
C ASP A 14 12.54 -0.93 0.91
N SER A 15 11.71 -1.43 1.83
CA SER A 15 12.00 -1.54 3.26
C SER A 15 12.35 -0.20 3.93
N GLN A 16 11.81 0.90 3.42
CA GLN A 16 11.95 2.23 3.99
C GLN A 16 10.81 2.55 4.96
N ASP A 17 11.08 3.48 5.89
CA ASP A 17 10.04 4.07 6.75
C ASP A 17 9.10 4.94 5.90
N PRO A 18 7.79 4.61 5.81
CA PRO A 18 6.91 5.30 4.87
C PRO A 18 6.52 6.67 5.37
N ARG A 19 6.90 7.70 4.61
CA ARG A 19 6.62 9.10 4.91
C ARG A 19 6.57 9.97 3.65
N VAL A 20 5.77 11.04 3.72
CA VAL A 20 5.69 12.08 2.68
C VAL A 20 5.75 13.44 3.34
N GLU A 21 6.54 14.33 2.76
CA GLU A 21 6.58 15.75 3.12
C GLU A 21 5.83 16.56 2.06
N LEU A 22 4.96 17.47 2.52
CA LEU A 22 4.17 18.34 1.67
C LEU A 22 4.40 19.79 2.09
N GLU A 23 4.78 20.64 1.14
CA GLU A 23 4.82 22.09 1.35
C GLU A 23 3.41 22.67 1.26
N PHE A 24 2.99 23.39 2.30
CA PHE A 24 1.67 24.01 2.34
C PHE A 24 1.70 25.32 3.14
N PHE A 25 1.25 26.41 2.53
CA PHE A 25 1.22 27.77 3.12
C PHE A 25 2.51 28.18 3.86
N GLY A 26 3.68 27.89 3.28
CA GLY A 26 4.98 28.27 3.86
C GLY A 26 5.42 27.42 5.06
N GLY A 27 4.72 26.32 5.36
CA GLY A 27 5.15 25.28 6.29
C GLY A 27 5.25 23.92 5.62
N THR A 28 5.84 22.96 6.32
CA THR A 28 5.95 21.58 5.87
C THR A 28 5.06 20.69 6.72
N ILE A 29 4.21 19.91 6.07
CA ILE A 29 3.41 18.86 6.69
C ILE A 29 4.13 17.54 6.44
N GLU A 30 4.54 16.85 7.49
CA GLU A 30 5.03 15.48 7.41
C GLU A 30 3.88 14.52 7.72
N ILE A 31 3.65 13.55 6.82
CA ILE A 31 2.70 12.47 7.02
C ILE A 31 3.49 11.16 7.10
N ARG A 32 3.33 10.43 8.20
CA ARG A 32 4.00 9.15 8.46
C ARG A 32 2.97 8.03 8.54
N LEU A 33 3.25 6.91 7.90
CA LEU A 33 2.45 5.70 8.07
C LEU A 33 2.89 4.98 9.35
N LEU A 34 2.07 5.05 10.40
CA LEU A 34 2.39 4.42 11.69
C LEU A 34 1.93 2.97 11.76
N SER A 35 0.77 2.66 11.17
CA SER A 35 0.23 1.32 11.07
C SER A 35 -0.67 1.19 9.84
N PHE A 36 -0.71 -0.01 9.28
CA PHE A 36 -1.61 -0.37 8.21
C PHE A 36 -2.22 -1.74 8.48
N GLU A 37 -3.54 -1.79 8.59
CA GLU A 37 -4.31 -3.03 8.71
C GLU A 37 -4.94 -3.34 7.35
N GLY A 38 -4.19 -4.06 6.50
CA GLY A 38 -4.69 -4.47 5.19
C GLY A 38 -5.82 -5.48 5.32
N VAL A 39 -6.92 -5.27 4.59
CA VAL A 39 -7.96 -6.30 4.44
C VAL A 39 -7.56 -7.19 3.28
N TYR A 40 -6.95 -8.34 3.58
CA TYR A 40 -6.65 -9.36 2.56
C TYR A 40 -7.97 -9.98 2.09
N LYS A 41 -8.35 -9.73 0.84
CA LYS A 41 -9.40 -10.51 0.17
C LYS A 41 -8.69 -11.64 -0.57
N PRO A 42 -8.72 -12.89 -0.08
CA PRO A 42 -8.20 -13.99 -0.86
C PRO A 42 -8.95 -14.01 -2.18
N GLN A 43 -8.22 -13.83 -3.28
CA GLN A 43 -8.76 -14.14 -4.59
C GLN A 43 -9.07 -15.64 -4.52
N LEU A 44 -10.36 -15.98 -4.65
CA LEU A 44 -10.80 -17.35 -4.85
C LEU A 44 -10.04 -17.87 -6.07
N VAL A 45 -8.91 -18.53 -5.83
CA VAL A 45 -8.31 -19.43 -6.80
C VAL A 45 -9.33 -20.53 -6.94
N ALA A 46 -10.24 -20.38 -7.90
CA ALA A 46 -11.01 -21.49 -8.40
C ALA A 46 -9.97 -22.47 -8.95
N LEU A 47 -9.62 -23.45 -8.12
CA LEU A 47 -8.99 -24.67 -8.56
C LEU A 47 -9.99 -25.29 -9.54
N ALA A 48 -9.83 -24.97 -10.82
CA ALA A 48 -10.44 -25.76 -11.88
C ALA A 48 -9.81 -27.15 -11.75
N GLU A 49 -10.57 -28.10 -11.21
CA GLU A 49 -10.19 -29.50 -11.17
C GLU A 49 -9.92 -29.98 -12.61
N PRO A 50 -8.91 -30.84 -12.83
CA PRO A 50 -8.70 -31.41 -14.15
C PRO A 50 -9.83 -32.39 -14.44
N GLU A 51 -10.64 -32.13 -15.47
CA GLU A 51 -11.56 -33.13 -15.99
C GLU A 51 -10.76 -34.34 -16.46
N SER A 52 -10.89 -35.43 -15.72
CA SER A 52 -10.40 -36.76 -16.10
C SER A 52 -11.50 -37.45 -16.90
N SER A 53 -11.24 -37.79 -18.16
CA SER A 53 -11.96 -38.81 -18.94
C SER A 53 -11.09 -39.32 -20.08
#